data_AF-A0A960D8B7-F1
#
_entry.id   AF-A0A960D8B7-F1
#
_cell.length_a   1.000
_cell.length_b   1.000
_cell.length_c   1.000
_cell.angle_alpha   90.00
_cell.angle_beta   90.00
_cell.angle_gamma   90.00
#
_symmetry.space_group_name_H-M   'P 1'
#
loop_
_entity.id
_entity.type
_entity.pdbx_description
1 polymer ?
#
loop_
_entity_poly.entity_id
_entity_poly.type
_entity_poly.pdbx_seq_one_letter_code
_entity_poly.pdbx_strand_id
1 'polypeptide(L)'
;MKVISRVLIVMMTTMAAMFASTGISHAGLDNELSLVDGQGDTLTIQQWDTFLNGVFPLDRNRLTREWFHSGKATYIVDGPDAEDFEGTLELGYQVGFPWSLGVG
;
A
#
# COMPACT_ATOMS: atom_id res chain seq x y z
N MET A 1 -50.05 6.04 17.26
CA MET A 1 -48.78 6.33 17.96
C MET A 1 -47.78 5.17 17.95
N LYS A 2 -48.15 3.94 18.38
CA LYS A 2 -47.19 2.81 18.46
C LYS A 2 -46.59 2.37 17.12
N VAL A 3 -47.37 2.40 16.03
CA VAL A 3 -46.89 2.02 14.68
C VAL A 3 -45.90 3.04 14.13
N ILE A 4 -46.23 4.33 14.21
CA ILE A 4 -45.35 5.43 13.78
C ILE A 4 -44.02 5.39 14.55
N SER A 5 -44.07 5.15 15.86
CA SER A 5 -42.87 5.07 16.70
C SER A 5 -41.98 3.87 16.36
N ARG A 6 -42.57 2.72 16.01
CA ARG A 6 -41.82 1.55 15.53
C ARG A 6 -41.16 1.79 14.18
N VAL A 7 -41.86 2.42 13.24
CA VAL A 7 -41.29 2.78 11.92
C VAL A 7 -40.10 3.73 12.08
N LEU A 8 -40.22 4.72 12.98
CA LEU A 8 -39.15 5.68 13.24
C LEU A 8 -37.89 5.00 13.81
N ILE A 9 -38.06 4.06 14.75
CA ILE A 9 -36.95 3.32 15.34
C ILE A 9 -36.25 2.46 14.28
N VAL A 10 -37.02 1.75 13.43
CA VAL A 10 -36.44 0.93 12.36
C VAL A 10 -35.61 1.81 11.42
N MET A 11 -36.14 2.95 10.96
CA MET A 11 -35.38 3.88 10.11
C MET A 11 -34.08 4.36 10.76
N MET A 12 -34.12 4.75 12.05
CA MET A 12 -32.93 5.20 12.75
C MET A 12 -31.90 4.07 12.88
N THR A 13 -32.33 2.85 13.20
CA THR A 13 -31.42 1.71 13.31
C THR A 13 -30.81 1.31 11.97
N THR A 14 -31.58 1.36 10.87
CA THR A 14 -31.05 1.06 9.53
C THR A 14 -30.06 2.12 9.08
N MET A 15 -30.35 3.41 9.34
CA MET A 15 -29.39 4.49 9.04
C MET A 15 -28.12 4.34 9.87
N ALA A 16 -28.21 4.08 11.17
CA ALA A 16 -27.05 3.87 12.02
C ALA A 16 -26.18 2.67 11.57
N ALA A 17 -26.81 1.57 11.15
CA ALA A 17 -26.11 0.40 10.62
C ALA A 17 -25.37 0.69 9.30
N MET A 18 -25.90 1.58 8.45
CA MET A 18 -25.22 2.00 7.22
C MET A 18 -23.95 2.79 7.50
N PHE A 19 -23.91 3.64 8.52
CA PHE A 19 -22.70 4.40 8.89
C PHE A 19 -21.66 3.55 9.63
N ALA A 20 -22.06 2.47 10.29
CA ALA A 20 -21.14 1.56 10.98
C ALA A 20 -20.44 0.54 10.05
N SER A 21 -20.88 0.40 8.79
CA SER A 21 -20.43 -0.64 7.86
C SER A 21 -19.55 -0.14 6.71
N THR A 22 -19.22 1.15 6.64
CA THR A 22 -18.21 1.63 5.70
C THR A 22 -16.83 1.29 6.21
N GLY A 23 -16.40 0.04 5.98
CA GLY A 23 -15.01 -0.35 6.12
C GLY A 23 -14.18 0.49 5.17
N ILE A 24 -13.45 1.47 5.69
CA ILE A 24 -12.50 2.25 4.90
C ILE A 24 -11.33 1.31 4.63
N SER A 25 -11.22 0.81 3.40
CA SER A 25 -9.95 0.25 2.92
C SER A 25 -9.00 1.43 2.80
N HIS A 26 -8.20 1.66 3.83
CA HIS A 26 -7.18 2.69 3.77
C HIS A 26 -6.12 2.26 2.77
N ALA A 27 -5.92 3.08 1.73
CA ALA A 27 -4.64 3.11 1.04
C ALA A 27 -3.62 3.62 2.07
N GLY A 28 -2.78 2.73 2.59
CA GLY A 28 -1.83 3.02 3.66
C GLY A 28 -0.50 3.50 3.10
N LEU A 29 0.02 4.61 3.61
CA LEU A 29 1.42 4.97 3.42
C LEU A 29 2.26 4.04 4.29
N ASP A 30 3.10 3.22 3.66
CA ASP A 30 3.96 2.27 4.38
C ASP A 30 5.24 2.94 4.88
N ASN A 31 5.86 3.76 4.03
CA ASN A 31 7.11 4.46 4.34
C ASN A 31 7.34 5.64 3.38
N GLU A 32 8.11 6.61 3.84
CA GLU A 32 8.55 7.75 3.05
C GLU A 32 9.95 8.20 3.45
N LEU A 33 10.64 8.85 2.51
CA LEU A 33 11.93 9.50 2.76
C LEU A 33 12.02 10.78 1.93
N SER A 34 12.48 11.85 2.57
CA SER A 34 12.79 13.11 1.90
C SER A 34 14.30 13.37 1.88
N LEU A 35 14.78 13.93 0.79
CA LEU A 35 16.16 14.33 0.56
C LEU A 35 16.17 15.69 -0.13
N VAL A 36 17.01 16.60 0.34
CA VAL A 36 17.31 17.84 -0.42
C VAL A 36 18.41 17.52 -1.42
N ASP A 37 18.16 17.81 -2.69
CA ASP A 37 19.11 17.54 -3.76
C ASP A 37 20.21 18.61 -3.85
N GLY A 38 21.06 18.51 -4.88
CA GLY A 38 22.17 19.45 -5.08
C GLY A 38 21.76 20.84 -5.58
N GLN A 39 20.53 21.02 -6.04
CA GLN A 39 19.97 22.25 -6.60
C GLN A 39 19.09 22.99 -5.59
N GLY A 40 18.72 22.30 -4.49
CA GLY A 40 17.95 22.85 -3.38
C GLY A 40 16.50 22.39 -3.35
N ASP A 41 16.09 21.53 -4.29
CA ASP A 41 14.76 20.94 -4.30
C ASP A 41 14.67 19.83 -3.24
N THR A 42 13.52 19.72 -2.60
CA THR A 42 13.20 18.64 -1.66
C THR A 42 12.46 17.54 -2.40
N LEU A 43 13.14 16.41 -2.58
CA LEU A 43 12.61 15.19 -3.19
C LEU A 43 12.06 14.27 -2.10
N THR A 44 10.78 13.93 -2.17
CA THR A 44 10.14 12.97 -1.28
C THR A 44 9.68 11.76 -2.06
N ILE A 45 10.07 10.56 -1.63
CA ILE A 45 9.65 9.28 -2.20
C ILE A 45 8.80 8.55 -1.18
N GLN A 46 7.69 7.98 -1.64
CA GLN A 46 6.70 7.32 -0.80
C GLN A 46 6.35 5.93 -1.36
N GLN A 47 6.17 4.98 -0.47
CA GLN A 47 5.69 3.64 -0.76
C GLN A 47 4.34 3.41 -0.08
N TRP A 48 3.37 2.92 -0.85
CA TRP A 48 1.98 2.74 -0.42
C TRP A 48 1.50 1.33 -0.73
N ASP A 49 0.63 0.81 0.14
CA ASP A 49 -0.12 -0.44 -0.04
C ASP A 49 0.76 -1.65 -0.44
N THR A 50 1.93 -1.75 0.15
CA THR A 50 2.92 -2.77 -0.18
C THR A 50 2.51 -4.12 0.35
N PHE A 51 2.32 -5.06 -0.56
CA PHE A 51 1.98 -6.42 -0.24
C PHE A 51 2.83 -7.41 -1.04
N LEU A 52 3.57 -8.25 -0.31
CA LEU A 52 4.29 -9.40 -0.85
C LEU A 52 3.53 -10.67 -0.49
N ASN A 53 2.79 -11.20 -1.46
CA ASN A 53 1.96 -12.38 -1.26
C ASN A 53 2.73 -13.66 -1.58
N GLY A 54 3.23 -14.34 -0.54
CA GLY A 54 3.86 -15.65 -0.68
C GLY A 54 2.86 -16.72 -1.11
N VAL A 55 3.18 -17.46 -2.16
CA VAL A 55 2.36 -18.56 -2.69
C VAL A 55 3.10 -19.89 -2.62
N PHE A 56 2.36 -21.00 -2.72
CA PHE A 56 2.99 -22.30 -2.90
C PHE A 56 3.74 -22.32 -4.23
N PRO A 57 5.04 -22.69 -4.23
CA PRO A 57 5.84 -22.72 -5.44
C PRO A 57 5.22 -23.64 -6.50
N LEU A 58 5.13 -23.14 -7.73
CA LEU A 58 4.56 -23.90 -8.85
C LEU A 58 5.33 -25.21 -9.12
N ASP A 59 6.64 -25.20 -8.88
CA ASP A 59 7.54 -26.34 -9.05
C ASP A 59 7.45 -27.40 -7.92
N ARG A 60 6.67 -27.12 -6.87
CA ARG A 60 6.52 -27.95 -5.65
C ARG A 60 7.83 -28.24 -4.92
N ASN A 61 8.88 -27.46 -5.19
CA ASN A 61 10.16 -27.61 -4.52
C ASN A 61 10.14 -26.91 -3.16
N ARG A 62 10.56 -27.61 -2.11
CA ARG A 62 10.63 -27.07 -0.75
C ARG A 62 11.67 -25.96 -0.59
N LEU A 63 12.61 -25.84 -1.53
CA LEU A 63 13.67 -24.83 -1.53
C LEU A 63 13.30 -23.59 -2.35
N THR A 64 12.31 -23.69 -3.24
CA THR A 64 11.81 -22.55 -4.00
C THR A 64 10.88 -21.69 -3.13
N ARG A 65 10.90 -20.39 -3.36
CA ARG A 65 9.97 -19.42 -2.79
C ARG A 65 9.42 -18.60 -3.94
N GLU A 66 8.11 -18.41 -3.97
CA GLU A 66 7.42 -17.68 -5.04
C GLU A 66 6.42 -16.72 -4.40
N TRP A 67 6.29 -15.52 -4.97
CA TRP A 67 5.39 -14.50 -4.46
C TRP A 67 4.98 -13.51 -5.55
N PHE A 68 3.86 -12.82 -5.31
CA PHE A 68 3.41 -11.67 -6.11
C PHE A 68 3.63 -10.38 -5.33
N HIS A 69 4.14 -9.35 -6.01
CA HIS A 69 4.34 -8.02 -5.43
C HIS A 69 3.27 -7.05 -5.95
N SER A 70 2.56 -6.44 -5.01
CA SER A 70 1.62 -5.33 -5.24
C SER A 70 2.05 -4.15 -4.39
N GLY A 71 1.91 -2.94 -4.92
CA GLY A 71 2.22 -1.71 -4.21
C GLY A 71 2.19 -0.51 -5.14
N LYS A 72 2.30 0.69 -4.58
CA LYS A 72 2.35 1.94 -5.32
C LYS A 72 3.53 2.79 -4.84
N ALA A 73 4.31 3.28 -5.79
CA ALA A 73 5.32 4.31 -5.55
C ALA A 73 4.74 5.68 -5.94
N THR A 74 4.99 6.69 -5.11
CA THR A 74 4.65 8.09 -5.40
C THR A 74 5.87 8.96 -5.08
N TYR A 75 6.05 10.05 -5.80
CA TYR A 75 7.08 11.03 -5.51
C TYR A 75 6.48 12.44 -5.44
N ILE A 76 7.14 13.32 -4.70
CA ILE A 76 6.82 14.74 -4.58
C ILE A 76 8.15 15.50 -4.72
N VAL A 77 8.14 16.56 -5.53
CA VAL A 77 9.26 17.50 -5.66
C VAL A 77 8.75 18.88 -5.26
N ASP A 78 9.43 19.52 -4.32
CA ASP A 78 9.11 20.86 -3.84
C ASP A 78 10.37 21.73 -3.89
N GLY A 79 10.29 22.91 -4.50
CA GLY A 79 11.43 23.80 -4.66
C GLY A 79 11.36 24.65 -5.92
N PRO A 80 12.39 25.48 -6.16
CA PRO A 80 12.45 26.42 -7.28
C PRO A 80 12.38 25.75 -8.65
N ASP A 81 12.95 24.55 -8.82
CA ASP A 81 13.06 23.88 -10.12
C ASP A 81 12.11 22.67 -10.23
N ALA A 82 11.17 22.54 -9.29
CA ALA A 82 10.26 21.40 -9.17
C ALA A 82 9.38 21.15 -10.41
N GLU A 83 9.00 22.20 -11.14
CA GLU A 83 8.17 22.09 -12.35
C GLU A 83 8.95 21.48 -13.54
N ASP A 84 10.26 21.63 -13.55
CA ASP A 84 11.16 21.15 -14.61
C ASP A 84 11.81 19.79 -14.25
N PHE A 85 11.34 19.14 -13.18
CA PHE A 85 11.92 17.88 -12.70
C PHE A 85 11.74 16.73 -13.71
N GLU A 86 12.86 16.15 -14.13
CA GLU A 86 12.91 14.91 -14.91
C GLU A 86 13.65 13.81 -14.12
N GLY A 87 13.05 12.62 -14.04
CA GLY A 87 13.63 11.52 -13.26
C GLY A 87 13.03 10.15 -13.60
N THR A 88 13.44 9.14 -12.86
CA THR A 88 12.94 7.76 -12.98
C THR A 88 12.37 7.31 -11.64
N LEU A 89 11.16 6.76 -11.67
CA LEU A 89 10.52 6.17 -10.49
C LEU A 89 10.57 4.64 -10.60
N GLU A 90 11.21 4.00 -9.62
CA GLU A 90 11.33 2.54 -9.54
C GLU A 90 10.69 2.02 -8.25
N LEU A 91 10.11 0.82 -8.32
CA LEU A 91 9.56 0.11 -7.17
C LEU A 91 10.00 -1.35 -7.24
N GLY A 92 10.56 -1.85 -6.14
CA GLY A 92 11.09 -3.21 -6.09
C GLY A 92 11.52 -3.59 -4.68
N TYR A 93 12.22 -4.71 -4.57
CA TYR A 93 12.73 -5.23 -3.31
C TYR A 93 14.04 -5.95 -3.55
N GLN A 94 14.88 -6.02 -2.51
CA GLN A 94 16.07 -6.86 -2.51
C GLN A 94 15.72 -8.24 -1.97
N VAL A 95 16.36 -9.28 -2.51
CA VAL A 95 16.18 -10.67 -2.06
C VAL A 95 17.48 -11.15 -1.44
N GLY A 96 17.40 -11.67 -0.21
CA GLY A 96 18.56 -12.22 0.50
C GLY A 96 18.20 -13.50 1.24
N PHE A 97 19.06 -14.53 1.10
CA PHE A 97 18.99 -15.76 1.88
C PHE A 97 20.42 -16.23 2.21
N PRO A 98 20.66 -16.70 3.45
CA PRO A 98 22.03 -16.93 3.94
C PRO A 98 22.71 -18.19 3.38
N TRP A 99 21.92 -19.16 2.91
CA TRP A 99 22.43 -20.49 2.55
C TRP A 99 21.95 -20.89 1.16
N SER A 100 22.86 -21.40 0.35
CA SER A 100 22.48 -22.17 -0.83
C SER A 100 22.29 -23.63 -0.43
N LEU A 101 21.21 -24.24 -0.91
CA LEU A 101 20.93 -25.65 -0.70
C LEU A 101 20.47 -26.25 -2.04
N GLY A 102 21.06 -27.36 -2.44
CA GLY A 102 20.76 -28.04 -3.71
C GLY A 102 21.11 -29.51 -3.62
N VAL A 103 20.26 -30.35 -4.22
CA VAL A 103 20.43 -31.80 -4.34
C VAL A 103 21.65 -32.10 -5.21
N GLY A 104 22.71 -32.60 -4.58
CA GLY A 104 23.76 -33.36 -5.29
C GLY A 104 23.23 -34.73 -5.72
#